data_AF-A0A1R1L7K8-F1
#
_entry.id   AF-A0A1R1L7K8-F1
#
_cell.length_a   1.000
_cell.length_b   1.000
_cell.length_c   1.000
_cell.angle_alpha   90.00
_cell.angle_beta   90.00
_cell.angle_gamma   90.00
#
_symmetry.space_group_name_H-M   'P 1'
#
loop_
_entity.id
_entity.type
_entity.pdbx_description
1 polymer ?
#
loop_
_entity_poly.entity_id
_entity_poly.type
_entity_poly.pdbx_seq_one_letter_code
_entity_poly.pdbx_strand_id
1 'polypeptide(L)'
;MTVTTTGAQAADLLAAYLPHPGLAVSGRTDAGAALAVAARAVTAGHVGADTVDLAVLLRDTAFLAAAAGAGAGDLVQATDVLRPALEHAVEPFAPGALSDLTETDATDLLLDPQTEIFELSDGLAVFGWFAIRVRAAVAGVSGPVGVLDASFADRLGRINDVEMNLTVEIGRARMRIIDALALEPGHVIELDRSAGAPADIMLNGRRIALGEVVVVDQDYGVRITRILDVAEAPN
;
A
#
# COMPACT_ATOMS: atom_id res chain seq x y z
N MET A 1 27.56 -21.81 12.55
CA MET A 1 27.77 -20.47 11.98
C MET A 1 26.54 -20.15 11.16
N THR A 2 25.46 -19.75 11.82
CA THR A 2 24.20 -19.37 11.19
C THR A 2 24.35 -17.97 10.60
N VAL A 3 24.10 -17.83 9.31
CA VAL A 3 24.02 -16.52 8.67
C VAL A 3 22.74 -15.88 9.19
N THR A 4 22.85 -14.94 10.12
CA THR A 4 21.69 -14.20 10.63
C THR A 4 21.15 -13.35 9.49
N THR A 5 19.92 -13.61 9.05
CA THR A 5 19.23 -12.73 8.09
C THR A 5 18.91 -11.40 8.77
N THR A 6 18.82 -10.31 8.02
CA THR A 6 18.48 -8.98 8.55
C THR A 6 17.17 -9.00 9.35
N GLY A 7 16.18 -9.81 8.93
CA GLY A 7 14.93 -10.01 9.66
C GLY A 7 15.11 -10.66 11.04
N ALA A 8 16.02 -11.63 11.17
CA ALA A 8 16.31 -12.24 12.48
C ALA A 8 17.01 -11.24 13.42
N GLN A 9 17.91 -10.40 12.91
CA GLN A 9 18.53 -9.32 13.71
C GLN A 9 17.49 -8.29 14.18
N ALA A 10 16.55 -7.94 13.30
CA ALA A 10 15.43 -7.06 13.65
C ALA A 10 14.56 -7.64 14.76
N ALA A 11 14.26 -8.94 14.69
CA ALA A 11 13.47 -9.65 15.71
C ALA A 11 14.18 -9.68 17.07
N ASP A 12 15.49 -9.94 17.09
CA ASP A 12 16.30 -9.95 18.31
C ASP A 12 16.32 -8.57 18.98
N LEU A 13 16.48 -7.50 18.19
CA LEU A 13 16.44 -6.12 18.69
C LEU A 13 15.04 -5.75 19.21
N LEU A 14 13.97 -6.12 18.51
CA LEU A 14 12.61 -5.90 19.01
C LEU A 14 12.45 -6.57 20.39
N ALA A 15 12.79 -7.85 20.52
CA ALA A 15 12.62 -8.61 21.75
C ALA A 15 13.39 -7.99 22.94
N ALA A 16 14.61 -7.50 22.69
CA ALA A 16 15.46 -6.88 23.70
C ALA A 16 14.91 -5.55 24.26
N TYR A 17 14.10 -4.84 23.47
CA TYR A 17 13.57 -3.51 23.82
C TYR A 17 12.07 -3.51 24.14
N LEU A 18 11.39 -4.66 24.02
CA LEU A 18 10.05 -4.80 24.56
C LEU A 18 10.07 -4.61 26.08
N PRO A 19 9.07 -3.93 26.67
CA PRO A 19 9.03 -3.65 28.10
C PRO A 19 8.54 -4.88 28.90
N HIS A 20 9.13 -6.03 28.63
CA HIS A 20 8.93 -7.28 29.36
C HIS A 20 10.26 -8.01 29.50
N PRO A 21 10.70 -8.33 30.74
CA PRO A 21 12.00 -8.96 30.96
C PRO A 21 12.04 -10.37 30.38
N GLY A 22 13.20 -10.76 29.86
CA GLY A 22 13.49 -12.16 29.49
C GLY A 22 12.88 -12.63 28.16
N LEU A 23 12.28 -11.73 27.36
CA LEU A 23 11.83 -12.09 26.03
C LEU A 23 13.01 -12.34 25.08
N ALA A 24 12.91 -13.41 24.31
CA ALA A 24 13.84 -13.78 23.26
C ALA A 24 13.09 -14.36 22.06
N VAL A 25 13.76 -14.35 20.90
CA VAL A 25 13.25 -15.01 19.69
C VAL A 25 13.51 -16.51 19.82
N SER A 26 12.44 -17.32 19.85
CA SER A 26 12.56 -18.79 19.93
C SER A 26 12.84 -19.41 18.56
N GLY A 27 12.46 -18.74 17.47
CA GLY A 27 12.74 -19.14 16.10
C GLY A 27 11.76 -18.56 15.09
N ARG A 28 11.95 -18.92 13.81
CA ARG A 28 11.02 -18.59 12.73
C ARG A 28 9.88 -19.60 12.71
N THR A 29 8.65 -19.12 12.56
CA THR A 29 7.43 -19.93 12.55
C THR A 29 6.55 -19.63 11.34
N ASP A 30 5.46 -20.38 11.18
CA ASP A 30 4.43 -20.13 10.18
C ASP A 30 3.38 -19.12 10.67
N ALA A 31 2.49 -18.70 9.78
CA ALA A 31 1.42 -17.77 10.11
C ALA A 31 0.35 -18.38 11.04
N GLY A 32 0.31 -19.70 11.21
CA GLY A 32 -0.84 -20.40 11.79
C GLY A 32 -1.19 -19.92 13.19
N ALA A 33 -0.21 -19.90 14.10
CA ALA A 33 -0.43 -19.47 15.48
C ALA A 33 -0.59 -17.94 15.61
N ALA A 34 0.10 -17.16 14.76
CA ALA A 34 0.02 -15.71 14.74
C ALA A 34 -1.34 -15.19 14.23
N LEU A 35 -1.98 -15.90 13.29
CA LEU A 35 -3.29 -15.53 12.74
C LEU A 35 -4.40 -15.44 13.79
N ALA A 36 -4.29 -16.23 14.88
CA ALA A 36 -5.28 -16.20 15.96
C ALA A 36 -5.35 -14.85 16.70
N VAL A 37 -4.31 -14.02 16.59
CA VAL A 37 -4.20 -12.70 17.23
C VAL A 37 -3.99 -11.56 16.22
N ALA A 38 -4.12 -11.84 14.90
CA ALA A 38 -3.84 -10.89 13.83
C ALA A 38 -4.69 -9.62 13.86
N ALA A 39 -5.95 -9.70 14.29
CA ALA A 39 -6.89 -8.59 14.35
C ALA A 39 -6.50 -7.46 15.31
N ARG A 40 -5.53 -7.71 16.20
CA ARG A 40 -5.08 -6.77 17.25
C ARG A 40 -3.58 -6.52 17.19
N ALA A 41 -3.00 -6.63 16.00
CA ALA A 41 -1.59 -6.41 15.80
C ALA A 41 -1.26 -4.91 15.87
N VAL A 42 -0.08 -4.58 16.39
CA VAL A 42 0.49 -3.24 16.23
C VAL A 42 1.38 -3.26 15.01
N THR A 43 1.01 -2.48 14.00
CA THR A 43 1.69 -2.45 12.71
C THR A 43 2.39 -1.13 12.48
N ALA A 44 3.50 -1.18 11.74
CA ALA A 44 4.25 -0.01 11.30
C ALA A 44 4.96 -0.31 9.98
N GLY A 45 5.26 0.72 9.20
CA GLY A 45 6.15 0.65 8.05
C GLY A 45 7.44 1.40 8.33
N HIS A 46 8.55 0.96 7.74
CA HIS A 46 9.80 1.71 7.67
C HIS A 46 10.14 1.98 6.23
N VAL A 47 10.40 3.24 5.90
CA VAL A 47 10.76 3.67 4.55
C VAL A 47 12.19 4.17 4.55
N GLY A 48 13.09 3.36 4.01
CA GLY A 48 14.49 3.70 3.75
C GLY A 48 14.88 3.33 2.31
N ALA A 49 16.09 2.80 2.13
CA ALA A 49 16.49 2.18 0.85
C ALA A 49 15.64 0.94 0.53
N ASP A 50 15.19 0.23 1.57
CA ASP A 50 14.18 -0.81 1.51
C ASP A 50 12.92 -0.31 2.23
N THR A 51 11.76 -0.76 1.76
CA THR A 51 10.49 -0.57 2.48
C THR A 51 10.23 -1.82 3.32
N VAL A 52 9.99 -1.66 4.60
CA VAL A 52 9.78 -2.77 5.52
C VAL A 52 8.42 -2.64 6.17
N ASP A 53 7.58 -3.66 6.08
CA ASP A 53 6.35 -3.74 6.86
C ASP A 53 6.60 -4.59 8.11
N LEU A 54 6.08 -4.14 9.25
CA LEU A 54 6.31 -4.71 10.57
C LEU A 54 4.96 -4.94 11.25
N ALA A 55 4.81 -6.06 11.94
CA ALA A 55 3.71 -6.26 12.88
C ALA A 55 4.18 -6.97 14.14
N VAL A 56 3.73 -6.46 15.28
CA VAL A 56 3.92 -7.09 16.59
C VAL A 56 2.56 -7.60 17.05
N LEU A 57 2.51 -8.91 17.32
CA LEU A 57 1.30 -9.61 17.74
C LEU A 57 1.53 -10.16 19.13
N LEU A 58 0.80 -9.64 20.11
CA LEU A 58 0.99 -10.01 21.52
C LEU A 58 -0.25 -10.75 22.01
N ARG A 59 -0.05 -11.88 22.69
CA ARG A 59 -1.16 -12.65 23.25
C ARG A 59 -1.78 -11.99 24.47
N ASP A 60 -0.93 -11.35 25.28
CA ASP A 60 -1.30 -10.57 26.44
C ASP A 60 -0.70 -9.16 26.31
N THR A 61 -1.56 -8.14 26.39
CA THR A 61 -1.18 -6.73 26.32
C THR A 61 -1.28 -6.03 27.68
N ALA A 62 -1.66 -6.73 28.75
CA ALA A 62 -1.84 -6.15 30.07
C ALA A 62 -0.54 -5.51 30.61
N PHE A 63 0.62 -6.05 30.24
CA PHE A 63 1.91 -5.51 30.61
C PHE A 63 2.20 -4.12 30.02
N LEU A 64 1.59 -3.77 28.87
CA LEU A 64 1.79 -2.47 28.24
C LEU A 64 1.24 -1.34 29.11
N ALA A 65 0.10 -1.58 29.77
CA ALA A 65 -0.47 -0.63 30.73
C ALA A 65 0.46 -0.44 31.96
N ALA A 66 1.16 -1.50 32.38
CA ALA A 66 2.15 -1.40 33.47
C ALA A 66 3.40 -0.62 33.03
N ALA A 67 3.85 -0.82 31.78
CA ALA A 67 4.99 -0.13 31.19
C ALA A 67 4.75 1.37 30.96
N ALA A 68 3.50 1.78 30.72
CA ALA A 68 3.10 3.18 30.63
C ALA A 68 3.29 3.99 31.93
N GLY A 69 3.47 3.31 33.07
CA GLY A 69 3.70 3.92 34.38
C GLY A 69 2.42 4.07 35.22
N ALA A 70 2.56 3.91 36.53
CA ALA A 70 1.47 4.04 37.48
C ALA A 70 0.94 5.48 37.53
N GLY A 71 -0.14 5.75 36.78
CA GLY A 71 -0.78 7.07 36.69
C GLY A 71 -1.00 7.57 35.26
N ALA A 72 -0.54 6.84 34.24
CA ALA A 72 -0.69 7.23 32.83
C ALA A 72 -2.14 7.22 32.31
N GLY A 73 -3.07 6.54 32.99
CA GLY A 73 -4.48 6.48 32.56
C GLY A 73 -4.64 6.07 31.09
N ASP A 74 -5.67 6.59 30.43
CA ASP A 74 -5.98 6.39 28.99
C ASP A 74 -5.10 7.25 28.05
N LEU A 75 -4.09 7.95 28.60
CA LEU A 75 -3.27 8.93 27.86
C LEU A 75 -2.13 8.30 27.07
N VAL A 76 -1.65 7.12 27.48
CA VAL A 76 -0.55 6.42 26.83
C VAL A 76 -1.12 5.21 26.11
N GLN A 77 -1.03 5.20 24.79
CA GLN A 77 -1.54 4.13 23.96
C GLN A 77 -0.53 2.97 23.90
N ALA A 78 -1.00 1.76 23.60
CA ALA A 78 -0.13 0.59 23.40
C ALA A 78 0.96 0.86 22.34
N THR A 79 0.63 1.67 21.33
CA THR A 79 1.53 2.13 20.28
C THR A 79 2.69 2.98 20.82
N ASP A 80 2.45 3.85 21.81
CA ASP A 80 3.50 4.68 22.41
C ASP A 80 4.51 3.84 23.20
N VAL A 81 4.02 2.80 23.87
CA VAL A 81 4.84 1.86 24.66
C VAL A 81 5.70 0.96 23.76
N LEU A 82 5.19 0.56 22.60
CA LEU A 82 5.88 -0.32 21.66
C LEU A 82 6.82 0.42 20.70
N ARG A 83 6.65 1.74 20.53
CA ARG A 83 7.45 2.56 19.61
C ARG A 83 8.96 2.38 19.79
N PRO A 84 9.54 2.43 21.02
CA PRO A 84 10.98 2.25 21.19
C PRO A 84 11.47 0.89 20.69
N ALA A 85 10.71 -0.18 20.92
CA ALA A 85 11.09 -1.52 20.45
C ALA A 85 11.11 -1.60 18.93
N LEU A 86 10.09 -1.02 18.26
CA LEU A 86 10.00 -1.00 16.81
C LEU A 86 11.05 -0.10 16.15
N GLU A 87 11.45 1.00 16.80
CA GLU A 87 12.57 1.84 16.35
C GLU A 87 13.90 1.08 16.35
N HIS A 88 14.18 0.29 17.40
CA HIS A 88 15.38 -0.56 17.43
C HIS A 88 15.30 -1.71 16.42
N ALA A 89 14.10 -2.28 16.21
CA ALA A 89 13.90 -3.35 15.24
C ALA A 89 14.25 -2.93 13.81
N VAL A 90 14.19 -1.63 13.48
CA VAL A 90 14.51 -1.12 12.13
C VAL A 90 15.96 -0.64 11.95
N GLU A 91 16.75 -0.59 13.03
CA GLU A 91 18.17 -0.21 12.96
C GLU A 91 19.04 -1.05 12.00
N PRO A 92 18.80 -2.37 11.81
CA PRO A 92 19.58 -3.17 10.86
C PRO A 92 19.35 -2.77 9.39
N PHE A 93 18.30 -2.00 9.10
CA PHE A 93 17.97 -1.54 7.75
C PHE A 93 18.66 -0.22 7.42
N ALA A 94 18.62 0.15 6.14
CA ALA A 94 19.12 1.45 5.72
C ALA A 94 18.39 2.59 6.46
N PRO A 95 19.08 3.73 6.71
CA PRO A 95 18.47 4.90 7.33
C PRO A 95 17.15 5.26 6.64
N GLY A 96 16.14 5.53 7.46
CA GLY A 96 14.78 5.73 7.00
C GLY A 96 13.89 6.25 8.11
N ALA A 97 12.61 6.42 7.81
CA ALA A 97 11.61 6.85 8.77
C ALA A 97 10.65 5.70 9.09
N LEU A 98 10.46 5.46 10.39
CA LEU A 98 9.37 4.62 10.89
C LEU A 98 8.07 5.42 10.82
N SER A 99 7.02 4.82 10.29
CA SER A 99 5.68 5.40 10.25
C SER A 99 5.07 5.46 11.65
N ASP A 100 3.89 6.06 11.73
CA ASP A 100 3.08 5.88 12.92
C ASP A 100 2.66 4.42 13.11
N LEU A 101 2.59 4.04 14.38
CA LEU A 101 2.14 2.72 14.81
C LEU A 101 0.63 2.73 14.90
N THR A 102 0.00 1.69 14.38
CA THR A 102 -1.47 1.55 14.37
C THR A 102 -1.88 0.16 14.86
N GLU A 103 -2.92 0.09 15.69
CA GLU A 103 -3.57 -1.19 16.04
C GLU A 103 -4.56 -1.53 14.92
N THR A 104 -4.26 -2.58 14.16
CA THR A 104 -5.05 -3.01 13.00
C THR A 104 -4.84 -4.49 12.73
N ASP A 105 -5.63 -5.04 11.81
CA ASP A 105 -5.52 -6.42 11.37
C ASP A 105 -4.25 -6.62 10.52
N ALA A 106 -3.42 -7.61 10.89
CA ALA A 106 -2.18 -7.98 10.18
C ALA A 106 -2.29 -9.25 9.34
N THR A 107 -3.48 -9.79 9.10
CA THR A 107 -3.70 -11.06 8.36
C THR A 107 -3.04 -11.04 7.00
N ASP A 108 -3.19 -9.95 6.23
CA ASP A 108 -2.61 -9.83 4.89
C ASP A 108 -1.07 -9.83 4.92
N LEU A 109 -0.47 -9.21 5.94
CA LEU A 109 0.97 -9.25 6.13
C LEU A 109 1.44 -10.67 6.46
N LEU A 110 0.75 -11.35 7.38
CA LEU A 110 1.11 -12.71 7.80
C LEU A 110 0.97 -13.76 6.69
N LEU A 111 -0.01 -13.60 5.79
CA LEU A 111 -0.26 -14.52 4.68
C LEU A 111 0.65 -14.28 3.47
N ASP A 112 1.38 -13.16 3.43
CA ASP A 112 2.31 -12.87 2.35
C ASP A 112 3.51 -13.86 2.38
N PRO A 113 3.84 -14.54 1.26
CA PRO A 113 4.93 -15.51 1.20
C PRO A 113 6.33 -14.95 1.51
N GLN A 114 6.52 -13.64 1.38
CA GLN A 114 7.79 -12.95 1.67
C GLN A 114 7.91 -12.52 3.13
N THR A 115 6.86 -12.67 3.94
CA THR A 115 6.89 -12.32 5.36
C THR A 115 7.65 -13.37 6.17
N GLU A 116 8.59 -12.90 6.97
CA GLU A 116 9.24 -13.70 7.99
C GLU A 116 8.54 -13.46 9.33
N ILE A 117 8.17 -14.54 10.01
CA ILE A 117 7.46 -14.49 11.30
C ILE A 117 8.34 -15.13 12.35
N PHE A 118 8.65 -14.38 13.39
CA PHE A 118 9.50 -14.77 14.51
C PHE A 118 8.65 -14.91 15.77
N GLU A 119 8.76 -16.05 16.44
CA GLU A 119 8.08 -16.29 17.70
C GLU A 119 8.87 -15.65 18.85
N LEU A 120 8.16 -14.93 19.71
CA LEU A 120 8.67 -14.30 20.92
C LEU A 120 8.26 -15.12 22.13
N SER A 121 9.23 -15.52 22.95
CA SER A 121 9.01 -16.35 24.14
C SER A 121 9.90 -15.90 25.29
N ASP A 122 9.43 -16.12 26.52
CA ASP A 122 10.22 -15.96 27.74
C ASP A 122 10.93 -17.27 28.17
N GLY A 123 10.89 -18.30 27.32
CA GLY A 123 11.43 -19.64 27.60
C GLY A 123 10.45 -20.58 28.32
N LEU A 124 9.29 -20.08 28.78
CA LEU A 124 8.23 -20.89 29.38
C LEU A 124 6.99 -20.95 28.49
N ALA A 125 6.62 -19.83 27.87
CA ALA A 125 5.45 -19.72 27.01
C ALA A 125 5.72 -18.81 25.80
N VAL A 126 4.91 -19.00 24.76
CA VAL A 126 4.87 -18.07 23.63
C VAL A 126 4.15 -16.80 24.08
N PHE A 127 4.88 -15.70 24.03
CA PHE A 127 4.42 -14.37 24.39
C PHE A 127 3.73 -13.68 23.21
N GLY A 128 4.26 -13.88 22.01
CA GLY A 128 3.76 -13.24 20.80
C GLY A 128 4.58 -13.58 19.57
N TRP A 129 4.38 -12.78 18.52
CA TRP A 129 5.07 -12.91 17.25
C TRP A 129 5.46 -11.55 16.71
N PHE A 130 6.58 -11.51 16.01
CA PHE A 130 7.02 -10.39 15.20
C PHE A 130 7.06 -10.81 13.73
N ALA A 131 6.27 -10.14 12.91
CA ALA A 131 6.25 -10.35 11.48
C ALA A 131 6.97 -9.20 10.78
N ILE A 132 7.80 -9.53 9.80
CA ILE A 132 8.56 -8.55 9.02
C ILE A 132 8.57 -8.95 7.55
N ARG A 133 8.22 -8.01 6.67
CA ARG A 133 8.32 -8.16 5.22
C ARG A 133 9.18 -7.05 4.66
N VAL A 134 10.32 -7.43 4.07
CA VAL A 134 11.22 -6.50 3.39
C VAL A 134 10.84 -6.45 1.91
N ARG A 135 10.40 -5.29 1.45
CA ARG A 135 10.19 -4.99 0.03
C ARG A 135 11.39 -4.17 -0.44
N ALA A 136 12.23 -4.77 -1.28
CA ALA A 136 13.29 -4.02 -1.94
C ALA A 136 12.66 -2.87 -2.72
N ALA A 137 13.14 -1.64 -2.52
CA ALA A 137 12.73 -0.54 -3.38
C ALA A 137 13.20 -0.87 -4.80
N VAL A 138 12.28 -0.95 -5.76
CA VAL A 138 12.66 -0.95 -7.17
C VAL A 138 13.32 0.40 -7.43
N ALA A 139 14.65 0.41 -7.51
CA ALA A 139 15.43 1.61 -7.74
C ALA A 139 15.02 2.24 -9.07
N GLY A 140 14.15 3.25 -8.98
CA GLY A 140 13.72 4.07 -10.12
C GLY A 140 12.22 4.28 -10.18
N VAL A 141 11.67 5.09 -9.28
CA VAL A 141 10.74 6.21 -9.57
C VAL A 141 10.70 7.08 -8.30
N SER A 142 11.52 8.13 -8.22
CA SER A 142 11.30 9.23 -7.28
C SER A 142 10.28 10.19 -7.89
N GLY A 143 8.99 9.93 -7.63
CA GLY A 143 7.90 10.88 -7.81
C GLY A 143 7.14 11.01 -6.48
N PRO A 144 6.56 12.18 -6.16
CA PRO A 144 5.75 12.30 -4.96
C PRO A 144 4.40 11.62 -5.23
N VAL A 145 4.29 10.34 -4.90
CA VAL A 145 3.01 9.62 -4.88
C VAL A 145 2.81 9.11 -3.47
N GLY A 146 1.76 9.63 -2.83
CA GLY A 146 1.49 9.46 -1.41
C GLY A 146 1.38 8.00 -0.99
N VAL A 147 1.77 7.78 0.26
CA VAL A 147 1.46 6.57 1.03
C VAL A 147 -0.05 6.35 0.95
N LEU A 148 -0.47 5.37 0.16
CA LEU A 148 -1.84 4.89 0.20
C LEU A 148 -1.90 3.91 1.37
N ASP A 149 -2.42 4.38 2.49
CA ASP A 149 -2.76 3.60 3.69
C ASP A 149 -3.55 2.33 3.30
N ALA A 150 -3.31 1.20 3.98
CA ALA A 150 -4.08 -0.04 3.82
C ALA A 150 -5.59 0.19 4.04
N SER A 151 -5.97 1.17 4.88
CA SER A 151 -7.36 1.60 5.03
C SER A 151 -7.92 2.29 3.78
N PHE A 152 -7.07 2.93 2.96
CA PHE A 152 -7.44 3.51 1.67
C PHE A 152 -7.58 2.41 0.61
N ALA A 153 -6.74 1.38 0.63
CA ALA A 153 -6.89 0.21 -0.24
C ALA A 153 -8.19 -0.56 0.06
N ASP A 154 -8.57 -0.73 1.34
CA ASP A 154 -9.86 -1.31 1.73
C ASP A 154 -11.05 -0.42 1.31
N ARG A 155 -10.92 0.91 1.42
CA ARG A 155 -11.90 1.87 0.90
C ARG A 155 -11.98 1.88 -0.63
N LEU A 156 -10.87 1.71 -1.35
CA LEU A 156 -10.86 1.50 -2.80
C LEU A 156 -11.56 0.19 -3.16
N GLY A 157 -11.37 -0.85 -2.33
CA GLY A 157 -12.08 -2.12 -2.40
C GLY A 157 -13.59 -1.95 -2.54
N ARG A 158 -14.16 -0.96 -1.84
CA ARG A 158 -15.59 -0.62 -1.86
C ARG A 158 -16.05 0.17 -3.09
N ILE A 159 -15.13 0.81 -3.82
CA ILE A 159 -15.42 1.60 -5.03
C ILE A 159 -15.21 0.76 -6.30
N ASN A 160 -14.66 -0.45 -6.19
CA ASN A 160 -14.40 -1.35 -7.33
C ASN A 160 -15.64 -1.60 -8.23
N ASP A 161 -16.85 -1.56 -7.66
CA ASP A 161 -18.09 -1.80 -8.39
C ASP A 161 -18.78 -0.51 -8.89
N VAL A 162 -18.11 0.64 -8.84
CA VAL A 162 -18.68 1.90 -9.34
C VAL A 162 -18.55 1.96 -10.85
N GLU A 163 -19.70 1.95 -11.52
CA GLU A 163 -19.78 2.17 -12.96
C GLU A 163 -19.39 3.62 -13.32
N MET A 164 -18.58 3.77 -14.36
CA MET A 164 -18.10 5.07 -14.84
C MET A 164 -18.29 5.19 -16.34
N ASN A 165 -18.57 6.42 -16.80
CA ASN A 165 -18.73 6.70 -18.22
C ASN A 165 -17.37 6.82 -18.90
N LEU A 166 -17.07 5.85 -19.76
CA LEU A 166 -15.91 5.86 -20.63
C LEU A 166 -16.31 6.35 -22.03
N THR A 167 -15.65 7.39 -22.51
CA THR A 167 -15.87 7.99 -23.82
C THR A 167 -14.61 7.84 -24.66
N VAL A 168 -14.77 7.37 -25.90
CA VAL A 168 -13.68 7.34 -26.89
C VAL A 168 -13.91 8.47 -27.89
N GLU A 169 -12.97 9.40 -27.98
CA GLU A 169 -13.05 10.58 -28.83
C GLU A 169 -12.02 10.51 -29.96
N ILE A 170 -12.50 10.50 -31.21
CA ILE A 170 -11.66 10.48 -32.41
C ILE A 170 -11.06 11.88 -32.68
N GLY A 171 -11.79 12.95 -32.36
CA GLY A 171 -11.31 14.33 -32.49
C GLY A 171 -12.41 15.35 -32.20
N ARG A 172 -12.00 16.62 -32.15
CA ARG A 172 -12.86 17.78 -31.86
C ARG A 172 -12.84 18.76 -33.03
N ALA A 173 -13.91 19.53 -33.15
CA ALA A 173 -13.98 20.69 -34.04
C ALA A 173 -14.60 21.87 -33.29
N ARG A 174 -14.12 23.08 -33.57
CA ARG A 174 -14.74 24.33 -33.10
C ARG A 174 -15.33 25.06 -34.29
N MET A 175 -16.59 25.45 -34.18
CA MET A 175 -17.30 26.22 -35.20
C MET A 175 -18.22 27.25 -34.57
N ARG A 176 -18.67 28.24 -35.35
CA ARG A 176 -19.63 29.24 -34.84
C ARG A 176 -21.01 28.60 -34.75
N ILE A 177 -21.84 29.13 -33.85
CA ILE A 177 -23.24 28.66 -33.68
C ILE A 177 -24.01 28.69 -35.01
N ILE A 178 -23.82 29.72 -35.83
CA ILE A 178 -24.47 29.84 -37.14
C ILE A 178 -24.08 28.68 -38.08
N ASP A 179 -22.83 28.24 -38.03
CA ASP A 179 -22.33 27.16 -38.89
C ASP A 179 -22.85 25.80 -38.39
N ALA A 180 -22.97 25.61 -37.07
CA ALA A 180 -23.55 24.41 -36.46
C ALA A 180 -25.04 24.24 -36.77
N LEU A 181 -25.81 25.35 -36.79
CA LEU A 181 -27.23 25.33 -37.14
C LEU A 181 -27.48 25.09 -38.64
N ALA A 182 -26.46 25.29 -39.48
CA ALA A 182 -26.53 25.06 -40.92
C ALA A 182 -26.10 23.64 -41.33
N LEU A 183 -25.82 22.75 -40.36
CA LEU A 183 -25.42 21.38 -40.67
C LEU A 183 -26.60 20.58 -41.26
N GLU A 184 -26.33 19.99 -42.42
CA GLU A 184 -27.25 19.14 -43.17
C GLU A 184 -26.58 17.81 -43.57
N PRO A 185 -27.34 16.73 -43.82
CA PRO A 185 -26.79 15.46 -44.27
C PRO A 185 -25.85 15.62 -45.48
N GLY A 186 -24.66 15.03 -45.38
CA GLY A 186 -23.63 15.11 -46.42
C GLY A 186 -22.54 16.15 -46.17
N HIS A 187 -22.68 17.01 -45.15
CA HIS A 187 -21.58 17.87 -44.72
C HIS A 187 -20.41 17.06 -44.14
N VAL A 188 -19.20 17.47 -44.50
CA VAL A 188 -17.94 16.91 -43.96
C VAL A 188 -17.32 17.94 -43.03
N ILE A 189 -17.13 17.57 -41.77
CA ILE A 189 -16.49 18.41 -40.75
C ILE A 189 -15.07 17.91 -40.54
N GLU A 190 -14.10 18.80 -40.72
CA GLU A 190 -12.71 18.52 -40.40
C GLU A 190 -12.49 18.57 -38.88
N LEU A 191 -11.78 17.57 -38.35
CA LEU A 191 -11.44 17.48 -36.93
C LEU A 191 -10.00 17.96 -36.68
N ASP A 192 -9.68 18.27 -35.43
CA ASP A 192 -8.36 18.71 -34.97
C ASP A 192 -7.28 17.60 -34.94
N ARG A 193 -7.56 16.43 -35.52
CA ARG A 193 -6.71 15.24 -35.43
C ARG A 193 -6.43 14.66 -36.81
N SER A 194 -5.16 14.33 -37.05
CA SER A 194 -4.73 13.66 -38.29
C SER A 194 -5.22 12.21 -38.38
N ALA A 195 -5.52 11.74 -39.59
CA ALA A 195 -5.88 10.35 -39.81
C ALA A 195 -4.77 9.40 -39.33
N GLY A 196 -5.16 8.34 -38.62
CA GLY A 196 -4.23 7.37 -38.03
C GLY A 196 -3.62 7.77 -36.70
N ALA A 197 -3.86 8.99 -36.20
CA ALA A 197 -3.52 9.33 -34.82
C ALA A 197 -4.44 8.55 -33.85
N PRO A 198 -3.93 8.18 -32.65
CA PRO A 198 -4.73 7.45 -31.68
C PRO A 198 -5.90 8.31 -31.18
N ALA A 199 -7.03 7.68 -30.88
CA ALA A 199 -8.18 8.28 -30.21
C ALA A 199 -7.86 8.57 -28.74
N ASP A 200 -8.49 9.61 -28.21
CA ASP A 200 -8.44 9.92 -26.78
C ASP A 200 -9.47 9.06 -26.04
N ILE A 201 -9.04 8.41 -24.97
CA ILE A 201 -9.93 7.65 -24.08
C ILE A 201 -10.13 8.48 -22.82
N MET A 202 -11.39 8.81 -22.55
CA MET A 202 -11.78 9.69 -21.47
C MET A 202 -12.66 8.96 -20.46
N LEU A 203 -12.51 9.30 -19.19
CA LEU A 203 -13.35 8.84 -18.10
C LEU A 203 -13.96 10.06 -17.44
N ASN A 204 -15.29 10.18 -17.43
CA ASN A 204 -16.00 11.35 -16.90
C ASN A 204 -15.45 12.70 -17.43
N GLY A 205 -15.11 12.76 -18.72
CA GLY A 205 -14.59 13.97 -19.36
C GLY A 205 -13.11 14.27 -19.12
N ARG A 206 -12.38 13.38 -18.43
CA ARG A 206 -10.92 13.47 -18.27
C ARG A 206 -10.21 12.45 -19.15
N ARG A 207 -9.23 12.89 -19.94
CA ARG A 207 -8.40 11.96 -20.74
C ARG A 207 -7.50 11.12 -19.83
N ILE A 208 -7.59 9.80 -19.96
CA ILE A 208 -6.84 8.82 -19.17
C ILE A 208 -5.92 7.94 -20.01
N ALA A 209 -6.18 7.82 -21.31
CA ALA A 209 -5.41 6.96 -22.20
C ALA A 209 -5.52 7.40 -23.66
N LEU A 210 -4.66 6.80 -24.48
CA LEU A 210 -4.69 6.84 -25.93
C LEU A 210 -4.93 5.42 -26.46
N GLY A 211 -5.64 5.30 -27.57
CA GLY A 211 -5.89 4.00 -28.18
C GLY A 211 -6.19 4.06 -29.67
N GLU A 212 -6.04 2.94 -30.34
CA GLU A 212 -6.37 2.79 -31.76
C GLU A 212 -7.77 2.21 -31.88
N VAL A 213 -8.61 2.83 -32.73
CA VAL A 213 -9.92 2.28 -33.06
C VAL A 213 -9.73 1.05 -33.93
N VAL A 214 -10.31 -0.06 -33.50
CA VAL A 214 -10.28 -1.35 -34.19
C VAL A 214 -11.71 -1.82 -34.45
N VAL A 215 -11.88 -2.77 -35.35
CA VAL A 215 -13.17 -3.46 -35.54
C VAL A 215 -13.01 -4.88 -35.06
N VAL A 216 -13.90 -5.31 -34.17
CA VAL A 216 -13.95 -6.66 -33.62
C VAL A 216 -15.38 -7.17 -33.80
N ASP A 217 -15.54 -8.30 -34.48
CA ASP A 217 -16.86 -8.93 -34.70
C ASP A 217 -17.94 -7.98 -35.25
N GLN A 218 -17.54 -7.07 -36.15
CA GLN A 218 -18.38 -6.02 -36.76
C GLN A 218 -18.72 -4.83 -35.86
N ASP A 219 -18.28 -4.85 -34.59
CA ASP A 219 -18.41 -3.73 -33.66
C ASP A 219 -17.12 -2.89 -33.61
N TYR A 220 -17.26 -1.62 -33.28
CA TYR A 220 -16.11 -0.77 -32.98
C TYR A 220 -15.54 -1.11 -31.60
N GLY A 221 -14.24 -1.33 -31.54
CA GLY A 221 -13.46 -1.46 -30.32
C GLY A 221 -12.34 -0.43 -30.25
N VAL A 222 -11.70 -0.33 -29.09
CA VAL A 222 -10.49 0.47 -28.92
C VAL A 222 -9.39 -0.38 -28.29
N ARG A 223 -8.22 -0.42 -28.93
CA ARG A 223 -7.02 -1.03 -28.37
C ARG A 223 -6.20 0.06 -27.68
N ILE A 224 -6.08 -0.05 -26.35
CA ILE A 224 -5.26 0.88 -25.56
C ILE A 224 -3.80 0.77 -26.01
N THR A 225 -3.20 1.89 -26.41
CA THR A 225 -1.78 1.96 -26.79
C THR A 225 -0.92 2.60 -25.70
N ARG A 226 -1.50 3.52 -24.93
CA ARG A 226 -0.81 4.21 -23.84
C ARG A 226 -1.77 4.64 -22.75
N ILE A 227 -1.43 4.36 -21.50
CA ILE A 227 -2.11 4.92 -20.32
C ILE A 227 -1.37 6.20 -19.90
N LEU A 228 -2.11 7.24 -19.53
CA LEU A 228 -1.57 8.50 -19.06
C LEU A 228 -1.64 8.55 -17.54
N ASP A 229 -0.58 9.03 -16.89
CA ASP A 229 -0.59 9.16 -15.44
C ASP A 229 -1.58 10.24 -14.98
N VAL A 230 -2.31 9.92 -13.93
CA VAL A 230 -3.30 10.79 -13.27
C VAL A 230 -2.66 12.05 -12.65
N ALA A 231 -1.33 12.15 -12.60
CA ALA A 231 -0.62 13.28 -12.01
C ALA A 231 -0.38 14.47 -12.94
N GLU A 232 -0.58 14.34 -14.26
CA GLU A 232 -0.20 15.41 -15.19
C GLU A 232 -1.37 15.84 -16.06
N ALA A 233 -2.12 16.83 -15.57
CA ALA A 233 -2.93 17.71 -16.40
C ALA A 233 -2.28 19.10 -16.40
N PRO A 234 -1.78 19.62 -17.53
CA PRO A 234 -1.51 21.05 -17.64
C PRO A 234 -2.86 21.79 -17.68
N ASN A 235 -2.90 22.95 -17.02
CA ASN A 235 -4.03 23.90 -17.02
C ASN A 235 -4.47 24.30 -18.42
#